data_AF-A0A2E6G6U8-F1
#
_entry.id   AF-A0A2E6G6U8-F1
#
_cell.length_a   1.000
_cell.length_b   1.000
_cell.length_c   1.000
_cell.angle_alpha   90.00
_cell.angle_beta   90.00
_cell.angle_gamma   90.00
#
_symmetry.space_group_name_H-M   'P 1'
#
loop_
_entity.id
_entity.type
_entity.pdbx_description
1 polymer ?
#
loop_
_entity_poly.entity_id
_entity_poly.type
_entity_poly.pdbx_seq_one_letter_code
_entity_poly.pdbx_strand_id
1 'polypeptide(L)' 'MKWLLISAALNLQITYPSQAVCNQALEQVKGQDMSAICIPAGENKMETQMNSVFTNFLGLVQELQKMELDNQNTK' A
#
# COMPACT_ATOMS: atom_id res chain seq x y z
N MET A 1 -0.40 -3.85 -5.85
CA MET A 1 -0.75 -2.48 -6.30
C MET A 1 -2.22 -2.24 -6.05
N LYS A 2 -2.57 -1.08 -5.47
CA LYS A 2 -3.96 -0.68 -5.19
C LYS A 2 -4.66 -0.16 -6.46
N TRP A 3 -5.98 -0.26 -6.51
CA TRP A 3 -6.82 0.14 -7.65
C TRP A 3 -7.90 1.12 -7.18
N LEU A 4 -8.19 2.14 -7.97
CA LEU A 4 -9.13 3.20 -7.64
C LEU A 4 -10.38 3.06 -8.50
N LEU A 5 -11.54 2.97 -7.85
CA LEU A 5 -12.83 3.10 -8.49
C LEU A 5 -13.26 4.58 -8.43
N ILE A 6 -13.56 5.16 -9.59
CA ILE A 6 -14.06 6.53 -9.70
C ILE A 6 -15.46 6.48 -10.32
N SER A 7 -16.42 7.13 -9.68
CA SER A 7 -17.76 7.37 -10.22
C SER A 7 -18.13 8.83 -9.96
N ALA A 8 -18.28 9.59 -11.04
CA ALA A 8 -18.66 11.00 -10.94
C ALA A 8 -20.14 11.15 -10.55
N ALA A 9 -21.00 10.26 -11.04
CA ALA A 9 -22.43 10.33 -10.76
C ALA A 9 -22.76 10.04 -9.29
N LEU A 10 -21.95 9.18 -8.63
CA LEU A 10 -22.13 8.82 -7.23
C LEU A 10 -21.19 9.59 -6.27
N ASN A 11 -20.40 10.53 -6.80
CA ASN A 11 -19.33 11.24 -6.05
C ASN A 11 -18.44 10.27 -5.25
N LEU A 12 -18.04 9.17 -5.90
CA LEU A 12 -17.42 8.01 -5.26
C LEU A 12 -15.97 7.88 -5.72
N GLN A 13 -15.05 7.79 -4.77
CA GLN A 13 -13.63 7.54 -4.99
C GLN A 13 -13.12 6.57 -3.92
N ILE A 14 -13.03 5.28 -4.28
CA ILE A 14 -12.67 4.21 -3.33
C ILE A 14 -11.47 3.43 -3.85
N THR A 15 -10.59 3.05 -2.93
CA THR A 15 -9.39 2.26 -3.24
C THR A 15 -9.56 0.79 -2.85
N TYR A 16 -9.21 -0.11 -3.75
CA TYR A 16 -9.27 -1.57 -3.62
C TYR A 16 -7.86 -2.18 -3.65
N PRO A 17 -7.66 -3.36 -3.04
CA PRO A 17 -6.35 -3.99 -2.96
C PRO A 17 -5.88 -4.62 -4.28
N SER A 18 -6.80 -4.93 -5.22
CA SER A 18 -6.48 -5.56 -6.50
C SER A 18 -7.45 -5.15 -7.61
N GLN A 19 -7.04 -5.38 -8.85
CA GLN A 19 -7.85 -5.13 -10.04
C GLN A 19 -9.15 -5.93 -10.03
N ALA A 20 -9.06 -7.20 -9.65
CA ALA A 20 -10.20 -8.12 -9.65
C ALA A 20 -11.31 -7.61 -8.73
N VAL A 21 -10.95 -7.17 -7.52
CA VAL A 21 -11.90 -6.63 -6.54
C VAL A 21 -12.48 -5.30 -7.02
N CYS A 22 -11.65 -4.43 -7.63
CA CYS A 22 -12.14 -3.17 -8.22
C CYS A 22 -13.17 -3.44 -9.32
N ASN A 23 -12.86 -4.35 -10.26
CA ASN A 23 -13.76 -4.69 -11.35
C ASN A 23 -15.07 -5.32 -10.86
N GLN A 24 -15.02 -6.15 -9.83
CA GLN A 24 -16.23 -6.71 -9.22
C GLN A 24 -17.13 -5.61 -8.64
N ALA A 25 -16.54 -4.60 -7.98
CA ALA A 25 -17.29 -3.44 -7.50
C ALA A 25 -17.81 -2.57 -8.66
N LEU A 26 -17.03 -2.40 -9.72
CA LEU A 26 -17.41 -1.65 -10.91
C LEU A 26 -18.67 -2.21 -11.56
N GLU A 27 -18.81 -3.53 -11.67
CA GLU A 27 -20.02 -4.15 -12.24
C GLU A 27 -21.29 -3.81 -11.46
N GLN A 28 -21.19 -3.63 -10.13
CA GLN A 28 -22.32 -3.20 -9.31
C GLN A 28 -22.62 -1.70 -9.50
N VAL A 29 -21.57 -0.88 -9.66
CA VAL A 29 -21.70 0.56 -9.81
C VAL A 29 -22.19 0.96 -11.20
N LYS A 30 -21.82 0.22 -12.25
CA LYS A 30 -22.26 0.45 -13.63
C LYS A 30 -23.78 0.50 -13.81
N GLY A 31 -24.54 -0.17 -12.94
CA GLY A 31 -26.00 -0.09 -12.93
C GLY A 31 -26.55 1.31 -12.61
N GLN A 32 -25.76 2.16 -11.95
CA GLN A 32 -26.11 3.53 -11.58
C GLN A 32 -25.25 4.57 -12.30
N ASP A 33 -23.98 4.25 -12.56
CA ASP A 33 -23.03 5.10 -13.27
C ASP A 33 -22.26 4.29 -14.32
N MET A 34 -22.74 4.31 -15.56
CA MET A 34 -22.05 3.66 -16.68
C MET A 34 -20.66 4.26 -16.98
N SER A 35 -20.40 5.48 -16.51
CA SER A 35 -19.10 6.14 -16.68
C SER A 35 -18.10 5.82 -15.58
N ALA A 36 -18.49 4.99 -14.60
CA ALA A 36 -17.58 4.55 -13.55
C ALA A 36 -16.40 3.77 -14.16
N ILE A 37 -15.21 3.96 -13.60
CA ILE A 37 -13.97 3.34 -14.08
C ILE A 37 -13.11 2.84 -12.93
N CYS A 38 -12.35 1.77 -13.21
CA CYS A 38 -11.29 1.26 -12.34
C CYS A 38 -9.94 1.58 -12.96
N ILE A 39 -9.09 2.30 -12.24
CA ILE A 39 -7.73 2.65 -12.67
C ILE A 39 -6.69 2.23 -11.62
N PRO A 40 -5.42 1.99 -11.99
CA PRO A 40 -4.36 1.81 -11.00
C PRO A 40 -4.21 3.07 -10.14
N ALA A 41 -4.17 2.92 -8.81
CA ALA A 41 -4.12 4.07 -7.89
C ALA A 41 -2.75 4.78 -7.85
N GLY A 42 -1.77 4.29 -8.61
CA GLY A 42 -0.38 4.71 -8.53
C GLY A 42 0.32 4.22 -7.25
N GLU A 43 1.62 4.48 -7.17
CA GLU A 43 2.39 4.21 -5.96
C GLU A 43 2.36 5.45 -5.06
N ASN A 44 1.90 5.28 -3.82
CA ASN A 44 2.00 6.34 -2.83
C ASN A 44 3.46 6.44 -2.38
N LYS A 45 4.20 7.39 -2.96
CA LYS A 45 5.61 7.65 -2.64
C LYS A 45 5.84 7.84 -1.14
N MET A 46 4.86 8.35 -0.41
CA MET A 46 4.94 8.54 1.04
C MET A 46 4.91 7.20 1.79
N GLU A 47 4.05 6.26 1.39
CA GLU A 47 3.97 4.90 1.97
C GLU A 47 5.28 4.14 1.73
N THR A 48 5.84 4.24 0.51
CA THR A 48 7.13 3.63 0.15
C THR A 48 8.29 4.21 0.96
N GLN A 49 8.34 5.54 1.12
CA GLN A 49 9.39 6.19 1.91
C GLN A 49 9.28 5.82 3.40
N MET A 50 8.07 5.82 3.97
CA MET A 50 7.87 5.49 5.38
C MET A 50 8.29 4.04 5.68
N ASN A 51 7.93 3.09 4.79
CA ASN A 51 8.38 1.71 4.91
C ASN A 51 9.90 1.60 4.86
N SER A 52 10.58 2.33 3.95
CA SER A 52 12.04 2.28 3.86
C SER A 52 12.73 2.78 5.14
N VAL A 53 12.21 3.85 5.75
CA VAL A 53 12.76 4.39 7.00
C VAL A 53 12.56 3.40 8.15
N PHE A 54 11.38 2.78 8.24
CA PHE A 54 11.10 1.74 9.24
C PHE A 54 12.01 0.52 9.08
N THR A 55 12.20 0.03 7.85
CA THR A 55 13.09 -1.11 7.59
C THR A 55 14.53 -0.79 7.96
N ASN A 56 15.03 0.40 7.60
CA ASN A 56 16.38 0.83 7.94
C ASN A 56 16.58 0.96 9.45
N PHE A 57 15.57 1.48 10.17
CA PHE A 57 15.60 1.56 11.63
C PHE A 57 15.68 0.19 12.28
N LEU A 58 14.85 -0.77 11.83
CA LEU A 58 14.90 -2.14 12.33
C LEU A 58 16.26 -2.81 12.05
N GLY A 59 16.85 -2.56 10.88
CA GLY A 59 18.19 -3.04 10.52
C GLY A 59 19.25 -2.52 11.48
N LEU A 60 19.22 -1.22 11.81
CA LEU A 60 20.14 -0.61 12.76
C LEU A 60 20.01 -1.23 14.16
N VAL A 61 18.78 -1.44 14.65
CA VAL A 61 18.54 -2.07 15.95
C VAL A 61 19.10 -3.50 15.98
N GLN A 62 18.91 -4.27 14.90
CA GLN A 62 19.45 -5.62 14.78
C GLN A 62 20.98 -5.65 14.76
N GLU A 63 21.63 -4.70 14.08
CA GLU A 63 23.09 -4.58 14.06
C GLU A 63 23.65 -4.21 15.43
N LEU A 64 23.01 -3.29 16.15
CA LEU A 64 23.40 -2.93 17.51
C LEU A 64 23.32 -4.13 18.46
N GLN A 65 22.25 -4.92 18.40
CA GLN A 65 22.12 -6.14 19.20
C GLN A 65 23.20 -7.18 18.89
N LYS A 66 23.57 -7.34 17.61
CA LYS A 66 24.67 -8.24 17.22
C LYS A 66 26.01 -7.77 17.79
N MET A 67 26.31 -6.47 17.70
CA MET A 67 27.54 -5.90 18.24
C MET A 67 27.64 -6.04 19.77
N GLU A 68 26.52 -5.94 20.49
CA GLU A 68 26.49 -6.20 21.94
C GLU A 68 26.79 -7.68 22.27
N LEU A 69 26.22 -8.62 21.51
CA LEU A 69 26.46 -10.06 21.69
C LEU A 69 27.92 -10.45 21.37
N ASP A 70 28.49 -9.90 20.29
CA ASP A 70 29.87 -10.19 19.89
C ASP A 70 30.89 -9.62 20.91
N ASN A 71 30.60 -8.46 21.50
CA ASN A 71 31.41 -7.89 22.58
C ASN A 71 31.35 -8.70 23.89
N GLN A 72 30.27 -9.45 24.14
CA GLN A 72 30.17 -10.32 25.32
C GLN A 72 30.92 -11.65 25.15
N ASN A 73 31.05 -12.17 23.93
CA ASN A 73 31.77 -13.42 23.66
C ASN A 73 33.31 -13.27 23.56
N THR A 74 33.82 -12.04 23.60
CA THR A 74 35.27 -11.75 23.51
C THR A 74 35.90 -11.40 24.86
N LYS A 75 35.19 -11.60 25.97
CA LYS A 75 35.73 -11.57 27.35
C LYS A 75 35.80 -12.98 27.92
#